data_AF-A0A1Y1K3E5-F1
#
_entry.id   AF-A0A1Y1K3E5-F1
#
_cell.length_a   1.000
_cell.length_b   1.000
_cell.length_c   1.000
_cell.angle_alpha   90.00
_cell.angle_beta   90.00
_cell.angle_gamma   90.00
#
_symmetry.space_group_name_H-M   'P 1'
#
loop_
_entity.id
_entity.type
_entity.pdbx_description
1 polymer ?
#
loop_
_entity_poly.entity_id
_entity_poly.type
_entity_poly.pdbx_seq_one_letter_code
_entity_poly.pdbx_strand_id
1 'polypeptide(L)'
;MSDGNILITKVNPDNARDFSTSWQLALHSFNRFSSQTCFSYNEKYLFTCWRDGNIFSYKININEEPTKLISPRSISRQCPKEVEDNDGYTKLSLEELKMKIKHDLKCTTTNRNRETLRQRLQSLRAQFEDLLKRNSALPSTQIIPKQEFEIHPLITQFFKDEHQVNLACVNRDHAVQIEISQIKLWKTRNRFTDPLDCFPITVKGISSRGWVKTIPQRKLAKEFHDALILVEEKMKAENETAEWKEKVMSFSGTAAIENPLERQKRVREKKDVFMTLLAQEKNFGPKINQLLERYKIRRIHFQKRKQEI
;
A
#
# COMPACT_ATOMS: atom_id res chain seq x y z
N MET A 1 2.49 9.41 -31.41
CA MET A 1 1.05 9.29 -31.12
C MET A 1 0.36 10.22 -32.10
N SER A 2 -0.25 9.71 -33.16
CA SER A 2 -1.10 10.54 -34.04
C SER A 2 -2.28 11.01 -33.22
N ASP A 3 -2.77 12.25 -33.33
CA ASP A 3 -3.84 12.79 -32.47
C ASP A 3 -5.26 12.68 -33.06
N GLY A 4 -5.44 11.92 -34.16
CA GLY A 4 -6.73 11.85 -34.88
C GLY A 4 -7.12 13.18 -35.54
N ASN A 5 -6.20 14.13 -35.55
CA ASN A 5 -6.37 15.46 -36.10
C ASN A 5 -5.81 15.51 -37.52
N ILE A 6 -6.54 16.15 -38.43
CA ILE A 6 -6.01 16.48 -39.76
C ILE A 6 -5.44 17.89 -39.72
N LEU A 7 -4.22 18.00 -40.22
CA LEU A 7 -3.56 19.28 -40.46
C LEU A 7 -3.89 19.73 -41.87
N ILE A 8 -4.48 20.91 -41.99
CA ILE A 8 -4.77 21.54 -43.28
C ILE A 8 -3.87 22.77 -43.38
N THR A 9 -3.10 22.84 -44.45
CA THR A 9 -2.12 23.90 -44.67
C THR A 9 -2.40 24.59 -45.98
N LYS A 10 -2.37 25.93 -45.97
CA LYS A 10 -2.41 26.71 -47.22
C LYS A 10 -1.05 26.55 -47.91
N VAL A 11 -1.05 26.05 -49.15
CA VAL A 11 0.18 25.89 -49.92
C VAL A 11 0.70 27.28 -50.28
N ASN A 12 1.93 27.58 -49.86
CA ASN A 12 2.64 28.78 -50.27
C ASN A 12 3.29 28.52 -51.65
N PRO A 13 2.96 29.29 -52.71
CA PRO A 13 3.49 29.06 -54.06
C PRO A 13 5.01 29.24 -54.15
N ASP A 14 5.60 30.09 -53.30
CA ASP A 14 7.04 30.41 -53.34
C ASP A 14 7.89 29.39 -52.56
N ASN A 15 7.29 28.70 -51.58
CA ASN A 15 7.98 27.72 -50.77
C ASN A 15 7.03 26.59 -50.34
N ALA A 16 7.09 25.47 -51.06
CA ALA A 16 6.28 24.29 -50.79
C ALA A 16 6.54 23.62 -49.41
N ARG A 17 7.58 24.04 -48.66
CA ARG A 17 7.89 23.55 -47.32
C ARG A 17 7.45 24.49 -46.20
N ASP A 18 6.76 25.57 -46.53
CA ASP A 18 6.23 26.49 -45.54
C ASP A 18 4.90 25.97 -44.98
N PHE A 19 4.92 25.52 -43.71
CA PHE A 19 3.75 25.03 -42.99
C PHE A 19 3.25 26.02 -41.91
N SER A 20 3.68 27.28 -41.99
CA SER A 20 3.37 28.32 -40.98
C SER A 20 1.87 28.65 -40.89
N THR A 21 1.15 28.59 -42.02
CA THR A 21 -0.30 28.81 -42.09
C THR A 21 -1.06 27.48 -42.13
N SER A 22 -0.97 26.77 -41.00
CA SER A 22 -1.70 25.52 -40.79
C SER A 22 -2.82 25.69 -39.76
N TRP A 23 -3.92 25.00 -39.98
CA TRP A 23 -4.98 24.84 -38.99
C TRP A 23 -5.22 23.36 -38.75
N GLN A 24 -5.52 23.03 -37.49
CA GLN A 24 -5.70 21.66 -37.04
C GLN A 24 -7.19 21.42 -36.80
N LEU A 25 -7.75 20.44 -37.50
CA LEU A 25 -9.14 20.02 -37.33
C LEU A 25 -9.18 18.69 -36.58
N ALA A 26 -9.78 18.71 -35.39
CA ALA A 26 -10.09 17.50 -34.63
C ALA A 26 -11.38 16.88 -35.18
N LEU A 27 -11.23 15.80 -35.96
CA LEU A 27 -12.34 15.17 -36.69
C LEU A 27 -12.97 14.03 -35.90
N HIS A 28 -12.12 13.21 -35.28
CA HIS A 28 -12.52 12.08 -34.47
C HIS A 28 -11.99 12.29 -33.06
N SER A 29 -12.88 12.23 -32.07
CA SER A 29 -12.57 12.45 -30.66
C SER A 29 -11.83 11.26 -30.01
N PHE A 30 -11.71 10.14 -30.72
CA PHE A 30 -11.05 8.93 -30.25
C PHE A 30 -9.94 8.50 -31.21
N ASN A 31 -8.75 8.35 -30.64
CA ASN A 31 -7.51 8.44 -31.37
C ASN A 31 -6.75 7.11 -31.37
N ARG A 32 -6.42 6.56 -32.55
CA ARG A 32 -5.16 5.82 -32.85
C ARG A 32 -5.04 5.16 -34.24
N PHE A 33 -6.08 5.07 -35.04
CA PHE A 33 -6.04 4.30 -36.29
C PHE A 33 -6.08 5.22 -37.53
N SER A 34 -5.36 4.88 -38.59
CA SER A 34 -5.26 5.70 -39.80
C SER A 34 -6.62 5.92 -40.47
N SER A 35 -7.04 7.18 -40.60
CA SER A 35 -8.13 7.59 -41.49
C SER A 35 -7.71 7.41 -42.94
N GLN A 36 -8.57 6.86 -43.79
CA GLN A 36 -8.51 7.22 -45.20
C GLN A 36 -9.33 8.50 -45.39
N THR A 37 -8.80 9.41 -46.19
CA THR A 37 -9.46 10.66 -46.54
C THR A 37 -9.47 10.82 -48.04
N CYS A 38 -10.60 11.22 -48.60
CA CYS A 38 -10.73 11.49 -50.02
C CYS A 38 -11.52 12.76 -50.24
N PHE A 39 -11.16 13.50 -51.29
CA PHE A 39 -11.98 14.61 -51.75
C PHE A 39 -13.09 14.10 -52.66
N SER A 40 -14.22 14.80 -52.65
CA SER A 40 -15.22 14.70 -53.72
C SER A 40 -14.60 15.06 -55.06
N TYR A 41 -15.18 14.57 -56.15
CA TYR A 41 -14.78 14.92 -57.52
C TYR A 41 -14.64 16.43 -57.78
N ASN A 42 -15.48 17.26 -57.16
CA ASN A 42 -15.46 18.71 -57.32
C ASN A 42 -14.65 19.44 -56.23
N GLU A 43 -13.92 18.71 -55.38
CA GLU A 43 -13.09 19.23 -54.28
C GLU A 43 -13.83 20.15 -53.28
N LYS A 44 -15.17 20.14 -53.27
CA LYS A 44 -15.98 20.94 -52.33
C LYS A 44 -16.20 20.23 -51.00
N TYR A 45 -16.09 18.90 -51.00
CA TYR A 45 -16.28 18.07 -49.83
C TYR A 45 -15.06 17.22 -49.55
N LEU A 46 -14.70 17.10 -48.27
CA LEU A 46 -13.72 16.15 -47.76
C LEU A 46 -14.47 15.04 -47.04
N PHE A 47 -14.26 13.81 -47.48
CA PHE A 47 -14.76 12.62 -46.80
C PHE A 47 -13.64 12.00 -45.97
N THR A 48 -13.97 11.65 -44.73
CA THR A 48 -13.06 10.93 -43.84
C THR A 48 -13.76 9.66 -43.39
N CYS A 49 -13.09 8.52 -43.53
CA CYS A 49 -13.55 7.27 -42.97
C CYS A 49 -12.57 6.78 -41.93
N TRP A 50 -13.11 6.33 -40.80
CA TRP A 50 -12.33 5.85 -39.68
C TRP A 50 -12.65 4.39 -39.36
N ARG A 51 -11.77 3.75 -38.59
CA ARG A 51 -11.86 2.32 -38.28
C ARG A 51 -12.96 1.98 -37.27
N ASP A 52 -13.61 3.00 -36.72
CA ASP A 52 -14.84 2.90 -35.92
C ASP A 52 -16.10 2.73 -36.81
N GLY A 53 -15.95 2.80 -38.13
CA GLY A 53 -17.06 2.73 -39.09
C GLY A 53 -17.77 4.07 -39.30
N ASN A 54 -17.34 5.15 -38.63
CA ASN A 54 -17.90 6.47 -38.85
C ASN A 54 -17.31 7.10 -40.11
N ILE A 55 -18.20 7.64 -40.94
CA ILE A 55 -17.86 8.39 -42.14
C ILE A 55 -18.39 9.81 -41.96
N PHE A 56 -17.50 10.80 -42.06
CA PHE A 56 -17.86 12.21 -42.01
C PHE A 56 -17.65 12.86 -43.38
N SER A 57 -18.52 13.81 -43.69
CA SER A 57 -18.41 14.68 -44.86
C SER A 57 -18.29 16.12 -44.41
N TYR A 58 -17.20 16.79 -44.78
CA TYR A 58 -16.94 18.19 -44.46
C TYR A 58 -17.10 19.04 -45.70
N LYS A 59 -17.83 20.14 -45.59
CA LYS A 59 -17.91 21.15 -46.64
C LYS A 59 -16.76 22.12 -46.49
N ILE A 60 -15.98 22.28 -47.55
CA ILE A 60 -14.83 23.19 -47.58
C ILE A 60 -15.33 24.57 -47.99
N ASN A 61 -15.30 25.52 -47.06
CA ASN A 61 -15.62 26.92 -47.32
C ASN A 61 -14.34 27.75 -47.21
N ILE A 62 -13.66 27.97 -48.34
CA ILE A 62 -12.51 28.88 -48.42
C ILE A 62 -13.07 30.29 -48.66
N ASN A 63 -13.70 30.89 -47.65
CA ASN A 63 -14.03 32.30 -47.67
C ASN A 63 -12.92 33.06 -46.93
N GLU A 64 -12.14 33.82 -47.70
CA GLU A 64 -11.11 34.73 -47.22
C GLU A 64 -11.75 36.02 -46.71
N GLU A 65 -12.32 36.02 -45.50
CA GLU A 65 -12.46 37.28 -44.76
C GLU A 65 -11.64 37.21 -43.46
N PRO A 66 -10.65 38.10 -43.28
CA PRO A 66 -9.87 38.13 -42.07
C PRO A 66 -10.79 38.56 -40.92
N THR A 67 -11.04 37.63 -39.98
CA THR A 67 -11.74 37.96 -38.75
C THR A 67 -10.91 39.03 -38.02
N LYS A 68 -11.45 40.25 -37.92
CA LYS A 68 -10.80 41.37 -37.24
C LYS A 68 -10.42 40.95 -35.82
N LEU A 69 -9.13 40.91 -35.53
CA LEU A 69 -8.57 40.74 -34.20
C LEU A 69 -9.10 41.86 -33.30
N ILE A 70 -9.93 41.50 -32.32
CA ILE A 70 -10.41 42.42 -31.29
C ILE A 70 -9.20 42.75 -30.41
N SER A 71 -8.77 44.02 -30.42
CA SER A 71 -7.69 44.46 -29.55
C SER A 71 -8.12 44.35 -28.08
N PRO A 72 -7.25 43.84 -27.19
CA PRO A 72 -7.59 43.71 -25.78
C PRO A 72 -7.82 45.10 -25.18
N ARG A 73 -9.02 45.33 -24.61
CA ARG A 73 -9.32 46.55 -23.85
C ARG A 73 -8.36 46.67 -22.66
N SER A 74 -7.69 47.80 -22.54
CA SER A 74 -6.90 48.16 -21.37
C SER A 74 -7.83 48.36 -20.18
N ILE A 75 -7.87 47.39 -19.27
CA ILE A 75 -8.57 47.53 -18.00
C ILE A 75 -7.63 48.30 -17.07
N SER A 76 -7.98 49.55 -16.77
CA SER A 76 -7.30 50.36 -15.75
C SER A 76 -7.46 49.66 -14.39
N ARG A 77 -6.39 49.00 -13.93
CA ARG A 77 -6.33 48.40 -12.60
C ARG A 77 -6.04 49.50 -11.59
N GLN A 78 -7.03 49.86 -10.78
CA GLN A 78 -6.79 50.64 -9.57
C GLN A 78 -6.07 49.75 -8.56
N CYS A 79 -4.77 50.01 -8.34
CA CYS A 79 -4.01 49.37 -7.27
C CYS A 79 -4.38 50.04 -5.93
N PRO A 80 -4.72 49.28 -4.88
CA PRO A 80 -4.89 49.83 -3.54
C PRO A 80 -3.57 50.43 -3.06
N LYS A 81 -3.65 51.60 -2.40
CA LYS A 81 -2.47 52.35 -1.92
C LYS A 81 -1.90 51.82 -0.59
N GLU A 82 -2.63 50.95 0.10
CA GLU A 82 -2.24 50.47 1.42
C GLU A 82 -2.73 49.04 1.62
N VAL A 83 -1.81 48.16 2.01
CA VAL A 83 -2.06 46.75 2.31
C VAL A 83 -1.69 46.58 3.78
N GLU A 84 -2.67 46.28 4.63
CA GLU A 84 -2.41 45.94 6.03
C GLU A 84 -1.62 44.63 6.12
N ASP A 85 -0.51 44.66 6.85
CA ASP A 85 0.32 43.49 7.11
C ASP A 85 -0.42 42.59 8.12
N ASN A 86 -0.94 41.46 7.65
CA ASN A 86 -1.71 40.53 8.47
C ASN A 86 -0.76 39.46 9.00
N ASP A 87 -0.57 39.37 10.31
CA ASP A 87 0.28 38.37 10.97
C ASP A 87 -0.13 36.93 10.56
N GLY A 88 0.64 36.34 9.65
CA GLY A 88 0.26 35.18 8.83
C GLY A 88 0.46 33.79 9.45
N TYR A 89 0.73 33.65 10.75
CA TYR A 89 1.09 32.35 11.33
C TYR A 89 -0.06 31.34 11.41
N THR A 90 -1.31 31.76 11.26
CA THR A 90 -2.49 30.89 11.35
C THR A 90 -3.29 30.76 10.05
N LYS A 91 -2.97 31.54 9.01
CA LYS A 91 -3.70 31.58 7.74
C LYS A 91 -2.78 31.12 6.62
N LEU A 92 -3.31 30.37 5.65
CA LEU A 92 -2.58 30.02 4.43
C LEU A 92 -2.14 31.30 3.71
N SER A 93 -0.97 31.27 3.07
CA SER A 93 -0.56 32.36 2.20
C SER A 93 -1.57 32.54 1.05
N LEU A 94 -1.64 33.74 0.47
CA LEU A 94 -2.57 34.01 -0.63
C LEU A 94 -2.35 33.06 -1.83
N GLU A 95 -1.11 32.65 -2.05
CA GLU A 95 -0.77 31.67 -3.08
C GLU A 95 -1.22 30.25 -2.70
N GLU A 96 -0.93 29.80 -1.48
CA GLU A 96 -1.38 28.51 -0.98
C GLU A 96 -2.92 28.41 -0.97
N LEU A 97 -3.62 29.48 -0.60
CA LEU A 97 -5.07 29.56 -0.65
C LEU A 97 -5.58 29.40 -2.09
N LYS A 98 -4.98 30.10 -3.05
CA LYS A 98 -5.31 29.95 -4.48
C LYS A 98 -5.06 28.54 -4.98
N MET A 99 -3.94 27.92 -4.59
CA MET A 99 -3.62 26.54 -4.94
C MET A 99 -4.64 25.57 -4.35
N LYS A 100 -5.01 25.76 -3.07
CA LYS A 100 -6.01 24.93 -2.39
C LYS A 100 -7.38 25.06 -3.05
N ILE A 101 -7.85 26.27 -3.34
CA ILE A 101 -9.14 26.48 -4.02
C ILE A 101 -9.14 25.78 -5.39
N LYS A 102 -8.08 25.94 -6.19
CA LYS A 102 -7.97 25.26 -7.50
C LYS A 102 -7.98 23.74 -7.34
N HIS A 103 -7.25 23.22 -6.36
CA HIS A 103 -7.20 21.79 -6.05
C HIS A 103 -8.58 21.27 -5.63
N ASP A 104 -9.26 21.95 -4.72
CA ASP A 104 -10.57 21.55 -4.20
C ASP A 104 -11.63 21.59 -5.30
N LEU A 105 -11.60 22.60 -6.19
CA LEU A 105 -12.45 22.65 -7.38
C LEU A 105 -12.18 21.48 -8.35
N LYS A 106 -10.91 21.14 -8.55
CA LYS A 106 -10.52 19.98 -9.37
C LYS A 106 -11.02 18.67 -8.72
N CYS A 107 -10.82 18.50 -7.42
CA CYS A 107 -11.26 17.31 -6.69
C CYS A 107 -12.77 17.16 -6.68
N THR A 108 -13.53 18.23 -6.40
CA THR A 108 -15.00 18.20 -6.38
C THR A 108 -15.56 17.88 -7.77
N THR A 109 -15.05 18.51 -8.83
CA THR A 109 -15.44 18.22 -10.21
C THR A 109 -15.12 16.77 -10.60
N THR A 110 -13.91 16.31 -10.27
CA THR A 110 -13.48 14.94 -10.56
C THR A 110 -14.33 13.92 -9.80
N ASN A 111 -14.61 14.16 -8.52
CA ASN A 111 -15.43 13.28 -7.69
C ASN A 111 -16.87 13.21 -8.20
N ARG A 112 -17.45 14.35 -8.60
CA ARG A 112 -18.78 14.38 -9.21
C ARG A 112 -18.82 13.54 -10.49
N ASN A 113 -17.85 13.70 -11.39
CA ASN A 113 -17.77 12.93 -12.62
C ASN A 113 -17.54 11.43 -12.38
N ARG A 114 -16.74 11.08 -11.37
CA ARG A 114 -16.55 9.67 -10.96
C ARG A 114 -17.85 9.07 -10.44
N GLU A 115 -18.62 9.84 -9.68
CA GLU A 115 -19.87 9.37 -9.10
C GLU A 115 -20.95 9.16 -10.16
N THR A 116 -21.09 10.10 -11.11
CA THR A 116 -22.03 9.93 -12.24
C THR A 116 -21.66 8.72 -13.09
N LEU A 117 -20.36 8.49 -13.35
CA LEU A 117 -19.89 7.30 -14.06
C LEU A 117 -20.17 6.01 -13.28
N ARG A 118 -19.96 5.98 -11.96
CA ARG A 118 -20.29 4.82 -11.12
C ARG A 118 -21.78 4.48 -11.16
N GLN A 119 -22.64 5.48 -11.04
CA GLN A 119 -24.10 5.29 -11.12
C GLN A 119 -24.50 4.70 -12.48
N ARG A 120 -23.92 5.21 -13.57
CA ARG A 120 -24.16 4.68 -14.92
C ARG A 120 -23.63 3.25 -15.09
N LEU A 121 -22.47 2.93 -14.54
CA LEU A 121 -21.94 1.56 -14.58
C LEU A 121 -22.80 0.60 -13.76
N GLN A 122 -23.29 1.03 -12.61
CA GLN A 122 -24.17 0.23 -11.76
C GLN A 122 -25.50 -0.06 -12.47
N SER A 123 -26.09 0.93 -13.15
CA SER A 123 -27.33 0.71 -13.92
C SER A 123 -27.11 -0.22 -15.12
N LEU A 124 -26.02 -0.05 -15.87
CA LEU A 124 -25.67 -0.93 -16.98
C LEU A 124 -25.40 -2.37 -16.51
N ARG A 125 -24.73 -2.54 -15.37
CA ARG A 125 -24.47 -3.85 -14.78
C ARG A 125 -25.77 -4.53 -14.35
N ALA A 126 -26.68 -3.81 -13.69
CA ALA A 126 -27.98 -4.35 -13.31
C ALA A 126 -28.78 -4.80 -14.55
N GLN A 127 -28.81 -3.98 -15.60
CA GLN A 127 -29.46 -4.34 -16.86
C GLN A 127 -28.84 -5.59 -17.50
N PHE A 128 -27.51 -5.71 -17.48
CA PHE A 128 -26.82 -6.88 -18.01
C PHE A 128 -27.08 -8.13 -17.17
N GLU A 129 -27.08 -8.02 -15.84
CA GLU A 129 -27.43 -9.13 -14.95
C GLU A 129 -28.88 -9.60 -15.16
N ASP A 130 -29.81 -8.68 -15.39
CA ASP A 130 -31.19 -9.02 -15.72
C ASP A 130 -31.32 -9.68 -17.10
N LEU A 131 -30.54 -9.24 -18.09
CA LEU A 131 -30.45 -9.92 -19.40
C LEU A 131 -29.91 -11.35 -19.25
N LEU A 132 -28.87 -11.55 -18.44
CA LEU A 132 -28.33 -12.89 -18.17
C LEU A 132 -29.36 -13.80 -17.47
N LYS A 133 -30.13 -13.26 -16.52
CA LYS A 133 -31.23 -14.03 -15.88
C LYS A 133 -32.28 -14.43 -16.90
N ARG A 134 -32.73 -13.51 -17.77
CA ARG A 134 -33.69 -13.81 -18.84
C ARG A 134 -33.15 -14.89 -19.78
N ASN A 135 -31.89 -14.77 -20.19
CA ASN A 135 -31.23 -15.76 -21.04
C ASN A 135 -31.15 -17.14 -20.37
N SER A 136 -30.89 -17.20 -19.06
CA SER A 136 -30.86 -18.47 -18.30
C SER A 136 -32.23 -19.12 -18.09
N ALA A 137 -33.31 -18.33 -18.19
CA ALA A 137 -34.68 -18.84 -18.09
C ALA A 137 -35.22 -19.40 -19.42
N LEU A 138 -34.49 -19.22 -20.53
CA LEU A 138 -34.86 -19.78 -21.82
C LEU A 138 -34.63 -21.30 -21.86
N PRO A 139 -35.37 -22.04 -22.70
CA PRO A 139 -35.07 -23.45 -22.97
C PRO A 139 -33.63 -23.65 -23.45
N SER A 140 -33.02 -24.80 -23.14
CA SER A 140 -31.60 -25.09 -23.41
C SER A 140 -31.18 -24.89 -24.88
N THR A 141 -32.10 -25.02 -25.83
CA THR A 141 -31.88 -24.81 -27.26
C THR A 141 -31.83 -23.33 -27.67
N GLN A 142 -32.28 -22.42 -26.81
CA GLN A 142 -32.39 -20.98 -27.06
C GLN A 142 -31.49 -20.15 -26.15
N ILE A 143 -30.72 -20.79 -25.26
CA ILE A 143 -29.76 -20.09 -24.40
C ILE A 143 -28.61 -19.57 -25.26
N ILE A 144 -28.43 -18.26 -25.27
CA ILE A 144 -27.33 -17.60 -25.98
C ILE A 144 -26.03 -17.82 -25.20
N PRO A 145 -24.95 -18.31 -25.83
CA PRO A 145 -23.65 -18.46 -25.17
C PRO A 145 -23.03 -17.10 -24.84
N LYS A 146 -22.22 -17.04 -23.79
CA LYS A 146 -21.60 -15.79 -23.31
C LYS A 146 -20.76 -15.07 -24.38
N GLN A 147 -20.15 -15.84 -25.29
CA GLN A 147 -19.30 -15.34 -26.37
C GLN A 147 -20.08 -14.49 -27.38
N GLU A 148 -21.37 -14.79 -27.61
CA GLU A 148 -22.22 -14.02 -28.52
C GLU A 148 -22.68 -12.67 -27.94
N PHE A 149 -22.52 -12.46 -26.63
CA PHE A 149 -22.73 -11.13 -26.03
C PHE A 149 -21.55 -10.19 -26.27
N GLU A 150 -20.42 -10.67 -26.79
CA GLU A 150 -19.32 -9.80 -27.20
C GLU A 150 -19.65 -9.15 -28.56
N ILE A 151 -19.62 -7.81 -28.61
CA ILE A 151 -19.89 -7.05 -29.85
C ILE A 151 -18.91 -7.44 -30.96
N HIS A 152 -17.61 -7.44 -30.64
CA HIS A 152 -16.56 -7.86 -31.55
C HIS A 152 -15.27 -8.15 -30.77
N PRO A 153 -14.58 -9.29 -30.97
CA PRO A 153 -13.39 -9.67 -30.20
C PRO A 153 -12.25 -8.63 -30.26
N LEU A 154 -12.02 -8.03 -31.44
CA LEU A 154 -10.98 -7.00 -31.60
C LEU A 154 -11.25 -5.73 -30.78
N ILE A 155 -12.52 -5.35 -30.59
CA ILE A 155 -12.90 -4.18 -29.80
C ILE A 155 -12.61 -4.45 -28.32
N THR A 156 -12.99 -5.64 -27.84
CA THR A 156 -12.70 -6.08 -26.48
C THR A 156 -11.20 -6.13 -26.19
N GLN A 157 -10.40 -6.64 -27.12
CA GLN A 157 -8.94 -6.67 -27.00
C GLN A 157 -8.37 -5.25 -26.95
N PHE A 158 -8.81 -4.36 -27.85
CA PHE A 158 -8.38 -2.96 -27.85
C PHE A 158 -8.61 -2.27 -26.49
N PHE A 159 -9.80 -2.41 -25.91
CA PHE A 159 -10.09 -1.83 -24.60
C PHE A 159 -9.27 -2.45 -23.46
N LYS A 160 -8.97 -3.75 -23.53
CA LYS A 160 -8.09 -4.42 -22.55
C LYS A 160 -6.66 -3.86 -22.62
N ASP A 161 -6.12 -3.72 -23.82
CA ASP A 161 -4.78 -3.18 -24.05
C ASP A 161 -4.70 -1.72 -23.60
N GLU A 162 -5.68 -0.91 -23.96
CA GLU A 162 -5.78 0.49 -23.51
C GLU A 162 -5.86 0.59 -21.99
N HIS A 163 -6.69 -0.25 -21.35
CA HIS A 163 -6.82 -0.29 -19.90
C HIS A 163 -5.50 -0.66 -19.22
N GLN A 164 -4.77 -1.63 -19.77
CA GLN A 164 -3.47 -2.06 -19.23
C GLN A 164 -2.42 -0.95 -19.34
N VAL A 165 -2.38 -0.22 -20.46
CA VAL A 165 -1.51 0.95 -20.62
C VAL A 165 -1.86 2.03 -19.60
N ASN A 166 -3.15 2.34 -19.42
CA ASN A 166 -3.60 3.33 -18.45
C ASN A 166 -3.24 2.95 -17.01
N LEU A 167 -3.43 1.68 -16.63
CA LEU A 167 -2.99 1.17 -15.33
C LEU A 167 -1.48 1.28 -15.14
N ALA A 168 -0.69 0.97 -16.17
CA ALA A 168 0.76 1.09 -16.12
C ALA A 168 1.20 2.55 -15.89
N CYS A 169 0.58 3.51 -16.57
CA CYS A 169 0.83 4.94 -16.37
C CYS A 169 0.49 5.36 -14.93
N VAL A 170 -0.69 5.01 -14.43
CA VAL A 170 -1.11 5.32 -13.05
C VAL A 170 -0.16 4.71 -12.02
N ASN A 171 0.24 3.45 -12.22
CA ASN A 171 1.19 2.78 -11.32
C ASN A 171 2.55 3.49 -11.33
N ARG A 172 3.02 3.94 -12.49
CA ARG A 172 4.27 4.71 -12.62
C ARG A 172 4.17 6.05 -11.87
N ASP A 173 3.06 6.77 -12.03
CA ASP A 173 2.84 8.06 -11.38
C ASP A 173 2.80 7.92 -9.85
N HIS A 174 2.24 6.83 -9.34
CA HIS A 174 2.14 6.56 -7.90
C HIS A 174 3.32 5.80 -7.29
N ALA A 175 4.21 5.21 -8.10
CA ALA A 175 5.30 4.34 -7.62
C ALA A 175 6.15 5.02 -6.54
N VAL A 176 6.56 6.28 -6.78
CA VAL A 176 7.38 7.05 -5.86
C VAL A 176 6.65 7.33 -4.54
N GLN A 177 5.36 7.66 -4.60
CA GLN A 177 4.57 7.91 -3.38
C GLN A 177 4.39 6.64 -2.55
N ILE A 178 4.20 5.51 -3.22
CA ILE A 178 4.10 4.20 -2.58
C ILE A 178 5.43 3.86 -1.90
N GLU A 179 6.56 4.01 -2.59
CA GLU A 179 7.89 3.74 -2.04
C GLU A 179 8.21 4.63 -0.84
N ILE A 180 7.94 5.93 -0.93
CA ILE A 180 8.07 6.86 0.21
C ILE A 180 7.21 6.39 1.39
N SER A 181 5.98 5.97 1.13
CA SER A 181 5.06 5.49 2.18
C SER A 181 5.56 4.20 2.82
N GLN A 182 6.10 3.27 2.02
CA GLN A 182 6.73 2.04 2.50
C GLN A 182 7.95 2.31 3.37
N ILE A 183 8.84 3.23 2.95
CA ILE A 183 10.00 3.63 3.74
C ILE A 183 9.57 4.27 5.07
N LYS A 184 8.56 5.17 5.03
CA LYS A 184 8.02 5.78 6.25
C LYS A 184 7.43 4.73 7.20
N LEU A 185 6.69 3.76 6.67
CA LEU A 185 6.16 2.65 7.45
C LEU A 185 7.28 1.81 8.06
N TRP A 186 8.29 1.45 7.27
CA TRP A 186 9.45 0.69 7.75
C TRP A 186 10.20 1.44 8.86
N LYS A 187 10.49 2.73 8.69
CA LYS A 187 11.17 3.55 9.71
C LYS A 187 10.36 3.64 11.00
N THR A 188 9.05 3.91 10.90
CA THR A 188 8.17 4.02 12.08
C THR A 188 8.03 2.68 12.79
N ARG A 189 7.85 1.60 12.05
CA ARG A 189 7.74 0.24 12.58
C ARG A 189 9.04 -0.18 13.29
N ASN A 190 10.20 0.01 12.65
CA ASN A 190 11.50 -0.32 13.25
C ASN A 190 11.78 0.51 14.52
N ARG A 191 11.32 1.75 14.58
CA ARG A 191 11.56 2.63 15.72
C ARG A 191 10.63 2.32 16.90
N PHE A 192 9.36 2.06 16.63
CA PHE A 192 8.32 2.06 17.65
C PHE A 192 7.66 0.71 17.89
N THR A 193 7.64 -0.19 16.91
CA THR A 193 6.86 -1.43 16.95
C THR A 193 7.74 -2.67 17.03
N ASP A 194 8.66 -2.87 16.08
CA ASP A 194 9.48 -4.08 16.00
C ASP A 194 10.36 -4.37 17.23
N PRO A 195 10.91 -3.36 17.94
CA PRO A 195 11.70 -3.63 19.14
C PRO A 195 10.83 -3.91 20.38
N LEU A 196 9.51 -3.77 20.32
CA LEU A 196 8.62 -4.08 21.44
C LEU A 196 8.25 -5.56 21.44
N ASP A 197 8.37 -6.20 22.60
CA ASP A 197 7.96 -7.59 22.81
C ASP A 197 6.43 -7.70 22.90
N CYS A 198 5.82 -6.77 23.63
CA CYS A 198 4.38 -6.64 23.78
C CYS A 198 3.95 -5.20 23.48
N PHE A 199 2.83 -5.04 22.75
CA PHE A 199 2.23 -3.73 22.56
C PHE A 199 1.64 -3.20 23.88
N PRO A 200 1.81 -1.90 24.20
CA PRO A 200 1.22 -1.32 25.39
C PRO A 200 -0.30 -1.24 25.22
N ILE A 201 -1.03 -2.04 26.00
CA ILE A 201 -2.48 -2.06 26.06
C ILE A 201 -2.91 -1.23 27.26
N THR A 202 -3.90 -0.36 27.08
CA THR A 202 -4.52 0.40 28.16
C THR A 202 -5.97 -0.03 28.28
N VAL A 203 -6.33 -0.59 29.43
CA VAL A 203 -7.70 -0.97 29.77
C VAL A 203 -8.27 0.09 30.71
N LYS A 204 -9.42 0.64 30.34
CA LYS A 204 -10.11 1.66 31.13
C LYS A 204 -11.41 1.08 31.67
N GLY A 205 -11.67 1.28 32.96
CA GLY A 205 -12.93 0.85 33.55
C GLY A 205 -14.09 1.70 33.04
N ILE A 206 -15.21 1.06 32.68
CA ILE A 206 -16.43 1.75 32.24
C ILE A 206 -17.18 2.33 33.46
N SER A 207 -17.28 1.55 34.54
CA SER A 207 -17.97 1.95 35.78
C SER A 207 -17.02 2.55 36.83
N SER A 208 -15.75 2.14 36.84
CA SER A 208 -14.72 2.68 37.74
C SER A 208 -13.84 3.72 37.03
N ARG A 209 -13.45 4.82 37.71
CA ARG A 209 -12.49 5.82 37.17
C ARG A 209 -11.04 5.33 37.01
N GLY A 210 -10.77 4.04 37.23
CA GLY A 210 -9.44 3.44 37.11
C GLY A 210 -9.04 3.09 35.68
N TRP A 211 -7.73 3.03 35.45
CA TRP A 211 -7.12 2.48 34.25
C TRP A 211 -5.90 1.62 34.60
N VAL A 212 -5.65 0.60 33.78
CA VAL A 212 -4.46 -0.24 33.88
C VAL A 212 -3.76 -0.19 32.53
N LYS A 213 -2.44 0.02 32.55
CA LYS A 213 -1.62 0.11 31.34
C LYS A 213 -0.46 -0.88 31.45
N THR A 214 -0.23 -1.65 30.40
CA THR A 214 0.98 -2.48 30.31
C THR A 214 2.20 -1.60 29.98
N ILE A 215 3.31 -1.89 30.64
CA ILE A 215 4.57 -1.17 30.42
C ILE A 215 5.19 -1.71 29.13
N PRO A 216 5.63 -0.85 28.19
CA PRO A 216 6.27 -1.30 26.98
C PRO A 216 7.59 -2.00 27.33
N GLN A 217 7.67 -3.29 27.02
CA GLN A 217 8.89 -4.09 27.16
C GLN A 217 9.54 -4.26 25.78
N ARG A 218 10.87 -4.08 25.75
CA ARG A 218 11.64 -4.34 24.53
C ARG A 218 11.96 -5.83 24.41
N LYS A 219 12.03 -6.33 23.19
CA LYS A 219 12.51 -7.68 22.90
C LYS A 219 13.93 -7.85 23.44
N LEU A 220 14.15 -8.99 24.09
CA LEU A 220 15.48 -9.43 24.49
C LEU A 220 16.28 -9.84 23.23
N ALA A 221 17.62 -9.84 23.35
CA ALA A 221 18.49 -10.26 22.26
C ALA A 221 18.18 -11.70 21.82
N LYS A 222 18.52 -12.05 20.57
CA LYS A 222 18.31 -13.41 20.03
C LYS A 222 19.05 -14.46 20.87
N GLU A 223 20.26 -14.13 21.31
CA GLU A 223 21.10 -14.95 22.19
C GLU A 223 20.36 -15.43 23.45
N PHE A 224 19.49 -14.59 24.02
CA PHE A 224 18.70 -14.97 25.19
C PHE A 224 17.63 -16.02 24.85
N HIS A 225 17.02 -15.91 23.68
CA HIS A 225 16.03 -16.87 23.20
C HIS A 225 16.70 -18.19 22.82
N ASP A 226 17.86 -18.14 22.18
CA ASP A 226 18.66 -19.32 21.84
C ASP A 226 19.11 -20.06 23.12
N ALA A 227 19.57 -19.32 24.14
CA ALA A 227 19.91 -19.88 25.43
C ALA A 227 18.69 -20.50 26.15
N LEU A 228 17.52 -19.86 26.06
CA LEU A 228 16.27 -20.42 26.61
C LEU A 228 15.91 -21.76 25.95
N ILE A 229 15.99 -21.84 24.62
CA ILE A 229 15.72 -23.08 23.87
C ILE A 229 16.68 -24.18 24.31
N LEU A 230 17.99 -23.89 24.39
CA LEU A 230 19.00 -24.84 24.85
C LEU A 230 18.74 -25.33 26.28
N VAL A 231 18.30 -24.44 27.17
CA VAL A 231 17.93 -24.81 28.54
C VAL A 231 16.68 -25.68 28.55
N GLU A 232 15.65 -25.35 27.77
CA GLU A 232 14.44 -26.16 27.66
C GLU A 232 14.72 -27.56 27.11
N GLU A 233 15.58 -27.68 26.09
CA GLU A 233 16.00 -28.96 25.52
C GLU A 233 16.77 -29.80 26.55
N LYS A 234 17.70 -29.19 27.28
CA LYS A 234 18.41 -29.88 28.37
C LYS A 234 17.47 -30.31 29.49
N MET A 235 16.50 -29.48 29.85
CA MET A 235 15.49 -29.81 30.86
C MET A 235 14.58 -30.96 30.40
N LYS A 236 14.20 -31.00 29.11
CA LYS A 236 13.45 -32.13 28.54
C LYS A 236 14.26 -33.41 28.54
N ALA A 237 15.53 -33.37 28.12
CA ALA A 237 16.41 -34.53 28.16
C ALA A 237 16.66 -35.04 29.60
N GLU A 238 16.81 -34.12 30.57
CA GLU A 238 16.93 -34.48 31.99
C GLU A 238 15.63 -35.08 32.54
N ASN A 239 14.46 -34.56 32.14
CA ASN A 239 13.18 -35.12 32.54
C ASN A 239 12.93 -36.49 31.89
N GLU A 240 13.22 -36.67 30.60
CA GLU A 240 13.12 -37.96 29.90
C GLU A 240 14.06 -39.00 30.49
N THR A 241 15.29 -38.61 30.86
CA THR A 241 16.22 -39.52 31.55
C THR A 241 15.82 -39.78 33.01
N ALA A 242 15.18 -38.83 33.69
CA ALA A 242 14.59 -39.04 35.00
C ALA A 242 13.37 -39.98 34.94
N GLU A 243 12.50 -39.82 33.95
CA GLU A 243 11.37 -40.72 33.66
C GLU A 243 11.86 -42.11 33.26
N TRP A 244 12.94 -42.23 32.48
CA TRP A 244 13.57 -43.52 32.19
C TRP A 244 14.12 -44.18 33.46
N LYS A 245 14.78 -43.41 34.33
CA LYS A 245 15.28 -43.92 35.62
C LYS A 245 14.14 -44.31 36.58
N GLU A 246 13.05 -43.56 36.60
CA GLU A 246 11.86 -43.87 37.41
C GLU A 246 11.11 -45.10 36.85
N LYS A 247 11.09 -45.28 35.53
CA LYS A 247 10.55 -46.46 34.85
C LYS A 247 11.42 -47.72 35.06
N VAL A 248 12.74 -47.56 35.13
CA VAL A 248 13.68 -48.63 35.49
C VAL A 248 13.60 -48.95 37.00
N MET A 249 13.44 -47.95 37.86
CA MET A 249 13.26 -48.13 39.32
C MET A 249 11.89 -48.71 39.69
N SER A 250 10.83 -48.42 38.94
CA SER A 250 9.52 -49.06 39.11
C SER A 250 9.48 -50.50 38.57
N PHE A 251 10.43 -50.87 37.71
CA PHE A 251 10.65 -52.26 37.29
C PHE A 251 11.36 -53.08 38.39
N SER A 252 12.19 -52.46 39.21
CA SER A 252 12.74 -53.03 40.46
C SER A 252 11.89 -52.57 41.66
N GLY A 253 10.69 -53.14 41.79
CA GLY A 253 9.63 -52.68 42.68
C GLY A 253 10.07 -52.07 44.02
N THR A 254 9.86 -50.77 44.18
CA THR A 254 9.45 -50.07 45.40
C THR A 254 9.08 -48.62 45.03
N ALA A 255 7.77 -48.34 44.95
CA ALA A 255 7.29 -46.97 44.75
C ALA A 255 7.32 -46.23 46.10
N ALA A 256 8.33 -45.38 46.31
CA ALA A 256 8.42 -44.52 47.48
C ALA A 256 7.71 -43.18 47.21
N ILE A 257 6.79 -42.81 48.10
CA ILE A 257 6.11 -41.51 48.12
C ILE A 257 7.17 -40.44 48.45
N GLU A 258 7.44 -39.52 47.53
CA GLU A 258 8.46 -38.49 47.69
C GLU A 258 8.19 -37.55 48.88
N ASN A 259 9.16 -37.47 49.79
CA ASN A 259 9.08 -36.65 51.00
C ASN A 259 9.26 -35.14 50.63
N PRO A 260 8.47 -34.19 51.17
CA PRO A 260 8.56 -32.76 50.82
C PRO A 260 9.95 -32.13 51.04
N LEU A 261 10.72 -32.66 51.99
CA LEU A 261 12.11 -32.28 52.26
C LEU A 261 13.07 -32.64 51.11
N GLU A 262 12.83 -33.73 50.39
CA GLU A 262 13.65 -34.15 49.25
C GLU A 262 13.36 -33.30 48.02
N ARG A 263 12.10 -32.89 47.80
CA ARG A 263 11.77 -31.89 46.77
C ARG A 263 12.46 -30.56 47.02
N GLN A 264 12.50 -30.09 48.27
CA GLN A 264 13.23 -28.87 48.63
C GLN A 264 14.75 -29.02 48.44
N LYS A 265 15.32 -30.19 48.74
CA LYS A 265 16.74 -30.49 48.45
C LYS A 265 17.02 -30.49 46.95
N ARG A 266 16.20 -31.15 46.13
CA ARG A 266 16.34 -31.15 44.66
C ARG A 266 16.23 -29.76 44.05
N VAL A 267 15.29 -28.92 44.52
CA VAL A 267 15.18 -27.53 44.04
C VAL A 267 16.41 -26.70 44.43
N ARG A 268 16.99 -26.93 45.62
CA ARG A 268 18.25 -26.29 46.03
C ARG A 268 19.43 -26.77 45.18
N GLU A 269 19.52 -28.07 44.95
CA GLU A 269 20.54 -28.68 44.09
C GLU A 269 20.46 -28.16 42.64
N LYS A 270 19.25 -28.01 42.08
CA LYS A 270 19.05 -27.40 40.75
C LYS A 270 19.51 -25.95 40.68
N LYS A 271 19.25 -25.16 41.73
CA LYS A 271 19.77 -23.78 41.83
C LYS A 271 21.29 -23.76 41.94
N ASP A 272 21.87 -24.71 42.67
CA ASP A 272 23.31 -24.80 42.86
C ASP A 272 24.03 -25.17 41.55
N VAL A 273 23.45 -26.08 40.75
CA VAL A 273 23.94 -26.47 39.42
C VAL A 273 23.92 -25.28 38.45
N PHE A 274 22.81 -24.54 38.40
CA PHE A 274 22.68 -23.35 37.57
C PHE A 274 23.72 -22.28 37.92
N MET A 275 23.92 -22.00 39.22
CA MET A 275 24.92 -21.05 39.68
C MET A 275 26.36 -21.52 39.44
N THR A 276 26.62 -22.83 39.39
CA THR A 276 27.94 -23.34 39.02
C THR A 276 28.25 -23.23 37.53
N LEU A 277 27.25 -23.43 36.68
CA LEU A 277 27.38 -23.25 35.22
C LEU A 277 27.64 -21.78 34.89
N LEU A 278 26.88 -20.86 35.51
CA LEU A 278 27.13 -19.42 35.39
C LEU A 278 28.49 -18.98 35.94
N ALA A 279 29.08 -19.70 36.90
CA ALA A 279 30.41 -19.34 37.42
C ALA A 279 31.57 -19.73 36.50
N GLN A 280 31.34 -20.60 35.51
CA GLN A 280 32.37 -21.06 34.56
C GLN A 280 32.59 -20.06 33.42
N GLU A 281 31.59 -19.25 33.09
CA GLU A 281 31.69 -18.19 32.08
C GLU A 281 32.32 -16.92 32.70
N LYS A 282 33.44 -16.45 32.11
CA LYS A 282 34.30 -15.42 32.73
C LYS A 282 33.95 -13.96 32.37
N ASN A 283 32.89 -13.73 31.59
CA ASN A 283 32.63 -12.42 30.97
C ASN A 283 31.29 -11.78 31.37
N PHE A 284 30.95 -11.80 32.66
CA PHE A 284 29.79 -11.04 33.15
C PHE A 284 30.17 -9.68 33.71
N GLY A 285 29.20 -8.75 33.72
CA GLY A 285 29.37 -7.42 34.30
C GLY A 285 29.66 -7.44 35.80
N PRO A 286 30.16 -6.33 36.37
CA PRO A 286 30.73 -6.28 37.73
C PRO A 286 29.76 -6.69 38.84
N LYS A 287 28.45 -6.44 38.68
CA LYS A 287 27.42 -6.83 39.65
C LYS A 287 27.22 -8.36 39.72
N ILE A 288 27.27 -9.04 38.58
CA ILE A 288 27.08 -10.50 38.51
C ILE A 288 28.31 -11.20 39.09
N ASN A 289 29.52 -10.70 38.79
CA ASN A 289 30.75 -11.23 39.37
C ASN A 289 30.78 -11.12 40.90
N GLN A 290 30.32 -10.00 41.47
CA GLN A 290 30.19 -9.86 42.93
C GLN A 290 29.18 -10.85 43.53
N LEU A 291 28.08 -11.13 42.83
CA LEU A 291 27.09 -12.11 43.27
C LEU A 291 27.67 -13.54 43.27
N LEU A 292 28.41 -13.89 42.22
CA LEU A 292 29.08 -15.19 42.07
C LEU A 292 30.15 -15.41 43.16
N GLU A 293 30.95 -14.39 43.47
CA GLU A 293 31.92 -14.44 44.57
C GLU A 293 31.25 -14.68 45.94
N ARG A 294 30.17 -13.93 46.23
CA ARG A 294 29.39 -14.14 47.46
C ARG A 294 28.76 -15.53 47.55
N TYR A 295 28.42 -16.13 46.40
CA TYR A 295 27.90 -17.50 46.34
C TYR A 295 29.02 -18.53 46.60
N LYS A 296 30.21 -18.38 45.99
CA LYS A 296 31.38 -19.26 46.23
C LYS A 296 31.74 -19.30 47.72
N ILE A 297 31.83 -18.13 48.37
CA ILE A 297 32.15 -18.01 49.80
C ILE A 297 31.10 -18.74 50.66
N ARG A 298 29.81 -18.52 50.38
CA ARG A 298 28.72 -19.20 51.11
C ARG A 298 28.75 -20.71 50.94
N ARG A 299 29.06 -21.19 49.73
CA ARG A 299 29.18 -22.63 49.43
C ARG A 299 30.34 -23.27 50.19
N ILE A 300 31.51 -22.62 50.24
CA ILE A 300 32.66 -23.08 51.02
C ILE A 300 32.30 -23.16 52.51
N HIS A 301 31.65 -22.13 53.06
CA HIS A 301 31.19 -22.16 54.46
C HIS A 301 30.19 -23.29 54.73
N PHE A 302 29.27 -23.54 53.79
CA PHE A 302 28.29 -24.61 53.93
C PHE A 302 28.94 -26.00 53.88
N GLN A 303 29.96 -26.19 53.03
CA GLN A 303 30.74 -27.43 52.97
C GLN A 303 31.51 -27.68 54.28
N LYS A 304 32.11 -26.63 54.86
CA LYS A 304 32.78 -26.74 56.17
C LYS A 304 31.82 -27.17 57.28
N ARG A 305 30.63 -26.56 57.36
CA ARG A 305 29.59 -26.96 58.35
C ARG A 305 29.08 -28.39 58.18
N LYS A 306 29.12 -28.94 56.97
CA LYS A 306 28.75 -30.34 56.70
C LYS A 306 29.85 -31.34 57.10
N GLN A 307 31.10 -30.90 57.21
CA GLN A 307 32.22 -31.73 57.65
C GLN A 307 32.38 -31.73 59.18
N GLU A 308 31.76 -30.78 59.88
CA GLU A 308 31.76 -30.65 61.34
C GLU A 308 30.61 -31.42 62.03
N ILE A 309 29.76 -32.12 61.26
CA ILE A 309 28.65 -32.99 61.72
C ILE A 309 28.95 -34.41 61.28
#